data_AF-A0A655ZHB3-F1
#
_entry.id   AF-A0A655ZHB3-F1
#
_cell.length_a   1.000
_cell.length_b   1.000
_cell.length_c   1.000
_cell.angle_alpha   90.00
_cell.angle_beta   90.00
_cell.angle_gamma   90.00
#
_symmetry.space_group_name_H-M   'P 1'
#
loop_
_entity.id
_entity.type
_entity.pdbx_description
1 polymer ?
#
loop_
_entity_poly.entity_id
_entity_poly.type
_entity_poly.pdbx_seq_one_letter_code
_entity_poly.pdbx_strand_id
1 'polypeptide(L)' 'MPFSEDTPQRLIAAVLPNLLVKGGDYKPEDIAGGKEVIAAGGEVKVLNFEEGCSTTEIIEAIKGGRG' A
#
# COMPACT_ATOMS: atom_id res chain seq x y z
N MET A 1 17.59 -1.98 -11.68
CA MET A 1 16.92 -0.67 -11.83
C MET A 1 16.85 -0.04 -10.45
N PRO A 2 17.53 1.09 -10.19
CA PRO A 2 17.35 1.82 -8.95
C PRO A 2 15.96 2.47 -8.90
N PHE A 3 15.34 2.48 -7.72
CA PHE A 3 14.08 3.19 -7.43
C PHE A 3 14.40 4.63 -7.03
N SER A 4 14.96 5.41 -7.96
CA SER A 4 15.42 6.78 -7.70
C SER A 4 14.30 7.84 -7.73
N GLU A 5 13.08 7.42 -8.06
CA GLU A 5 11.89 8.28 -8.15
C GLU A 5 11.13 8.25 -6.83
N ASP A 6 10.41 9.33 -6.53
CA ASP A 6 9.63 9.46 -5.28
C ASP A 6 8.50 8.42 -5.18
N THR A 7 8.02 7.92 -6.32
CA THR A 7 6.94 6.93 -6.38
C THR A 7 7.25 5.84 -7.40
N PRO A 8 6.69 4.63 -7.22
CA PRO A 8 6.83 3.55 -8.19
C PRO A 8 5.94 3.73 -9.44
N GLN A 9 5.24 4.86 -9.60
CA GLN A 9 4.23 5.08 -10.63
C GLN A 9 4.74 4.76 -12.04
N ARG A 10 5.95 5.19 -12.40
CA ARG A 10 6.53 4.90 -13.73
C ARG A 10 6.68 3.41 -13.98
N LEU A 11 7.15 2.66 -12.98
CA LEU A 11 7.30 1.21 -13.10
C LEU A 11 5.95 0.50 -13.18
N ILE A 12 4.98 0.93 -12.36
CA ILE A 12 3.62 0.37 -12.39
C ILE A 12 2.95 0.64 -13.75
N ALA A 13 3.09 1.86 -14.29
CA ALA A 13 2.58 2.23 -15.61
C ALA A 13 3.28 1.51 -16.77
N ALA A 14 4.52 1.07 -16.59
CA ALA A 14 5.24 0.27 -17.58
C ALA A 14 4.84 -1.22 -17.53
N VAL A 15 4.55 -1.75 -16.35
CA VAL A 15 4.16 -3.15 -16.15
C VAL A 15 2.67 -3.38 -16.39
N LEU A 16 1.83 -2.40 -16.05
CA LEU A 16 0.35 -2.46 -16.11
C LEU A 16 -0.20 -3.76 -15.51
N PRO A 17 0.00 -3.99 -14.20
CA PRO A 17 -0.50 -5.22 -13.57
C PRO A 17 -2.03 -5.30 -13.62
N ASN A 18 -2.58 -6.51 -13.69
CA ASN A 18 -4.03 -6.72 -13.61
C ASN A 18 -4.61 -6.43 -12.22
N LEU A 19 -3.79 -6.50 -11.16
CA LEU A 19 -4.18 -6.20 -9.79
C LEU A 19 -3.04 -5.46 -9.08
N LEU A 20 -3.35 -4.28 -8.53
CA LEU A 20 -2.45 -3.50 -7.68
C LEU A 20 -3.03 -3.46 -6.25
N VAL A 21 -2.22 -3.85 -5.26
CA VAL A 21 -2.66 -3.92 -3.86
C VAL A 21 -1.79 -3.02 -2.99
N LYS A 22 -2.42 -2.25 -2.11
CA LYS A 22 -1.73 -1.49 -1.06
C LYS A 22 -2.38 -1.76 0.30
N GLY A 23 -1.55 -1.99 1.31
CA GLY A 23 -2.02 -2.07 2.70
C GLY A 23 -2.14 -0.70 3.34
N GLY A 24 -3.12 -0.56 4.24
CA GLY A 24 -3.37 0.61 5.08
C GLY A 24 -4.55 1.46 4.65
N ASP A 25 -4.62 2.69 5.12
CA ASP A 25 -5.86 3.49 5.07
C ASP A 25 -5.93 4.42 3.83
N TYR A 26 -5.31 4.01 2.73
CA TYR A 26 -5.25 4.79 1.50
C TYR A 26 -6.59 4.75 0.77
N LYS A 27 -6.95 5.82 0.07
CA LYS A 27 -7.98 5.72 -0.97
C LYS A 27 -7.34 5.13 -2.24
N PRO A 28 -8.06 4.29 -3.01
CA PRO A 28 -7.53 3.73 -4.26
C PRO A 28 -6.98 4.79 -5.24
N GLU A 29 -7.58 5.98 -5.24
CA GLU A 29 -7.22 7.14 -6.06
C GLU A 29 -5.89 7.82 -5.66
N ASP A 30 -5.42 7.60 -4.43
CA ASP A 30 -4.16 8.15 -3.91
C ASP A 30 -2.97 7.19 -4.13
N ILE A 31 -3.21 5.99 -4.68
CA ILE A 31 -2.16 5.01 -4.95
C ILE A 31 -1.42 5.37 -6.23
N ALA A 32 -0.11 5.59 -6.10
CA ALA A 32 0.79 5.81 -7.23
C ALA A 32 0.66 4.68 -8.28
N GLY A 33 0.32 5.04 -9.52
CA GLY A 33 0.09 4.07 -10.61
C GLY A 33 -1.32 3.46 -10.65
N GLY A 34 -2.19 3.76 -9.67
CA GLY A 34 -3.54 3.20 -9.61
C GLY A 34 -4.45 3.66 -10.75
N LYS A 35 -4.32 4.91 -11.18
CA LYS A 35 -5.11 5.45 -12.30
C LYS A 35 -4.78 4.74 -13.61
N GLU A 36 -3.51 4.47 -13.85
CA GLU A 36 -3.02 3.76 -15.03
C GLU A 36 -3.51 2.31 -15.06
N VAL A 37 -3.48 1.62 -13.91
CA VAL A 37 -4.01 0.26 -13.77
C VAL A 37 -5.51 0.21 -14.07
N ILE A 38 -6.30 1.12 -13.47
CA ILE A 38 -7.75 1.18 -13.69
C ILE A 38 -8.06 1.50 -15.16
N ALA A 39 -7.35 2.46 -15.76
CA ALA A 39 -7.52 2.81 -17.16
C ALA A 39 -7.17 1.66 -18.12
N ALA A 40 -6.24 0.78 -17.74
CA ALA A 40 -5.90 -0.43 -18.46
C ALA A 40 -6.85 -1.62 -18.19
N GLY A 41 -7.92 -1.43 -17.40
CA GLY A 41 -8.90 -2.46 -17.06
C GLY A 41 -8.50 -3.38 -15.90
N GLY A 42 -7.44 -3.03 -15.16
CA GLY A 42 -7.04 -3.72 -13.94
C GLY A 42 -7.78 -3.22 -12.69
N GLU A 43 -7.52 -3.89 -11.57
CA GLU A 43 -8.13 -3.57 -10.27
C GLU A 43 -7.11 -2.95 -9.30
N VAL A 44 -7.58 -2.04 -8.45
CA VAL A 44 -6.81 -1.50 -7.33
C VAL A 44 -7.52 -1.86 -6.03
N LYS A 45 -6.83 -2.53 -5.11
CA LYS A 45 -7.36 -2.94 -3.80
C LYS A 45 -6.57 -2.36 -2.66
N VAL A 46 -7.29 -1.86 -1.67
CA VAL A 46 -6.73 -1.42 -0.40
C VAL A 46 -7.09 -2.47 0.63
N LEU A 47 -6.07 -3.04 1.29
CA LEU A 47 -6.28 -3.97 2.39
C LEU A 47 -6.15 -3.21 3.70
N ASN A 48 -7.19 -3.31 4.52
CA ASN A 48 -7.18 -2.77 5.88
C ASN A 48 -6.13 -3.50 6.72
N PHE A 49 -5.60 -2.83 7.74
CA PHE A 49 -4.75 -3.48 8.73
C PHE A 49 -5.55 -4.52 9.53
N GLU A 50 -4.94 -5.68 9.77
CA GLU A 50 -5.44 -6.67 10.72
C GLU A 50 -5.23 -6.13 12.15
N GLU A 51 -6.31 -6.09 12.95
CA GLU A 51 -6.24 -5.69 14.35
C GLU A 51 -5.31 -6.65 15.13
N GLY A 52 -4.45 -6.11 15.99
CA GLY A 52 -3.48 -6.89 16.78
C GLY A 52 -2.10 -7.10 16.14
N CYS A 53 -1.89 -6.66 14.89
CA CYS A 53 -0.57 -6.63 14.23
C CYS A 53 0.00 -5.21 14.13
N SER A 54 -0.35 -4.32 15.05
CA SER A 54 0.17 -2.95 15.06
C SER A 54 1.55 -2.91 15.69
N THR A 55 2.55 -2.41 14.96
CA THR A 55 3.88 -2.12 15.51
C THR A 55 3.78 -1.21 16.73
N THR A 56 2.80 -0.29 16.77
CA THR A 56 2.53 0.57 17.92
C THR A 56 2.11 -0.27 19.13
N GLU A 57 1.15 -1.19 18.98
CA GLU A 57 0.71 -2.08 20.07
C GLU A 57 1.84 -3.00 20.55
N ILE A 58 2.66 -3.50 19.61
CA ILE A 58 3.85 -4.30 19.94
C ILE A 58 4.82 -3.46 20.78
N ILE A 59 5.09 -2.21 20.39
CA ILE A 59 5.96 -1.30 21.13
C ILE A 59 5.38 -0.96 22.51
N GLU A 60 4.08 -0.72 22.63
CA GLU A 60 3.43 -0.43 23.92
C GLU A 60 3.45 -1.64 24.85
N ALA A 61 3.24 -2.85 24.32
CA ALA A 61 3.38 -4.09 25.09
C ALA A 61 4.82 -4.27 25.60
N ILE A 62 5.83 -4.00 24.76
CA ILE A 62 7.25 -4.02 25.17
C ILE A 62 7.55 -2.98 26.25
N LYS A 63 6.92 -1.79 26.18
CA LYS A 63 7.08 -0.71 27.17
C LYS A 63 6.31 -0.96 28.48
N GLY A 64 5.56 -2.06 28.59
CA GLY A 64 4.82 -2.42 29.81
C GLY A 64 3.45 -1.74 29.94
N GLY A 65 2.88 -1.21 28.86
CA GLY A 65 1.59 -0.49 28.86
C GLY A 65 0.34 -1.38 29.01
N ARG A 66 0.49 -2.70 29.04
CA ARG A 66 -0.59 -3.64 29.38
C ARG A 66 -0.41 -4.13 30.82
N GLY A 67 -0.94 -3.35 31.76
CA GLY A 67 -1.17 -3.72 33.16
C GLY A 67 -2.66 -3.68 33.47
#